data_AF-A0A831Z423-F1
#
_entry.id   AF-A0A831Z423-F1
#
_cell.length_a   1.000
_cell.length_b   1.000
_cell.length_c   1.000
_cell.angle_alpha   90.00
_cell.angle_beta   90.00
_cell.angle_gamma   90.00
#
_symmetry.space_group_name_H-M   'P 1'
#
loop_
_entity.id
_entity.type
_entity.pdbx_description
1 polymer ?
#
loop_
_entity_poly.entity_id
_entity_poly.type
_entity_poly.pdbx_seq_one_letter_code
_entity_poly.pdbx_strand_id
1 'polypeptide(L)' 'KYAKEKGVKLSIGPDAHRTEGLLDVVYGLHIARKGWQEKEDILNCLSADELRAFARRRR' A
#
# COMPACT_ATOMS: atom_id res chain seq x y z
N LYS A 1 9.56 -2.76 11.52
CA LYS A 1 9.78 -1.33 11.16
C LYS A 1 10.79 -1.11 10.03
N TYR A 2 11.50 -2.15 9.57
CA TYR A 2 12.50 -2.07 8.50
C TYR A 2 12.10 -1.23 7.26
N ALA A 3 10.95 -1.50 6.63
CA ALA A 3 10.53 -0.75 5.44
C ALA A 3 10.34 0.76 5.69
N LYS A 4 9.78 1.11 6.87
CA LYS A 4 9.61 2.49 7.32
C LYS A 4 10.96 3.17 7.55
N GLU A 5 11.87 2.49 8.23
CA GLU A 5 13.24 2.97 8.49
C GLU A 5 14.04 3.18 7.20
N LYS A 6 13.70 2.44 6.13
CA LYS A 6 14.28 2.62 4.80
C LYS A 6 13.54 3.64 3.92
N GLY A 7 12.47 4.26 4.42
CA GLY A 7 11.69 5.25 3.68
C GLY A 7 10.99 4.67 2.43
N VAL A 8 10.72 3.36 2.41
CA VAL A 8 10.10 2.70 1.26
C VAL A 8 8.58 2.78 1.39
N LYS A 9 7.91 3.17 0.30
CA LYS A 9 6.44 3.10 0.21
C LYS A 9 5.96 1.69 -0.06
N LEU A 10 4.90 1.26 0.60
CA LEU A 10 4.30 -0.07 0.47
C LEU A 10 2.99 -0.03 -0.33
N SER A 11 2.68 -1.12 -1.01
CA SER A 11 1.39 -1.36 -1.66
C SER A 11 0.68 -2.51 -0.95
N ILE A 12 -0.63 -2.37 -0.73
CA ILE A 12 -1.50 -3.40 -0.18
C ILE A 12 -2.35 -3.96 -1.32
N GLY A 13 -2.29 -5.27 -1.52
CA GLY A 13 -3.08 -5.97 -2.53
C GLY A 13 -3.38 -7.41 -2.09
N PRO A 14 -4.64 -7.86 -2.16
CA PRO A 14 -5.03 -9.21 -1.73
C PRO A 14 -4.75 -10.30 -2.78
N ASP A 15 -4.22 -9.95 -3.96
CA ASP A 15 -4.03 -10.87 -5.09
C ASP A 15 -5.32 -11.64 -5.45
N ALA A 16 -6.41 -10.89 -5.53
CA ALA A 16 -7.74 -11.44 -5.72
C ALA A 16 -7.92 -12.01 -7.13
N HIS A 17 -8.30 -13.29 -7.21
CA HIS A 17 -8.67 -13.99 -8.45
C HIS A 17 -10.20 -14.11 -8.64
N ARG A 18 -10.97 -13.49 -7.73
CA ARG A 18 -12.43 -13.38 -7.71
C ARG A 18 -12.84 -12.13 -6.93
N THR A 19 -14.00 -11.58 -7.21
CA THR A 19 -14.50 -10.33 -6.60
C THR A 19 -14.52 -10.35 -5.08
N GLU A 20 -14.90 -11.46 -4.47
CA GLU A 20 -14.99 -11.59 -3.01
C GLU A 20 -13.60 -11.49 -2.34
N GLY A 21 -12.54 -11.88 -3.05
CA GLY A 21 -11.16 -11.79 -2.54
C GLY A 21 -10.67 -10.35 -2.38
N LEU A 22 -11.35 -9.36 -2.96
CA LEU A 22 -11.02 -7.94 -2.71
C LEU A 22 -11.20 -7.54 -1.24
N LEU A 23 -12.06 -8.26 -0.50
CA LEU A 23 -12.31 -8.01 0.93
C LEU A 23 -11.09 -8.37 1.81
N ASP A 24 -10.21 -9.25 1.33
CA ASP A 24 -9.00 -9.68 2.06
C ASP A 24 -7.95 -8.56 2.19
N VAL A 25 -8.17 -7.40 1.56
CA VAL A 25 -7.34 -6.19 1.73
C VAL A 25 -7.20 -5.78 3.20
N VAL A 26 -8.19 -6.11 4.03
CA VAL A 26 -8.20 -5.86 5.48
C VAL A 26 -7.02 -6.52 6.20
N TYR A 27 -6.56 -7.69 5.74
CA TYR A 27 -5.40 -8.36 6.31
C TYR A 27 -4.13 -7.56 6.05
N GLY A 28 -3.94 -7.06 4.83
CA GLY A 28 -2.82 -6.19 4.50
C GLY A 28 -2.82 -4.89 5.32
N LEU A 29 -4.00 -4.32 5.58
CA LEU A 29 -4.14 -3.15 6.47
C LEU A 29 -3.70 -3.48 7.91
N HIS A 30 -4.09 -4.61 8.46
CA HIS A 30 -3.67 -5.04 9.80
C HIS A 30 -2.16 -5.28 9.88
N ILE A 31 -1.56 -5.87 8.85
CA ILE A 31 -0.10 -6.05 8.77
C ILE A 31 0.62 -4.71 8.69
N ALA A 32 0.12 -3.74 7.90
CA ALA A 32 0.68 -2.40 7.84
C ALA A 32 0.67 -1.70 9.22
N ARG A 33 -0.44 -1.81 9.96
CA ARG A 33 -0.55 -1.29 11.35
C ARG A 33 0.45 -1.96 12.29
N LYS A 34 0.56 -3.29 12.25
CA LYS A 34 1.57 -4.04 13.03
C LYS A 34 3.01 -3.62 12.66
N GLY A 35 3.22 -3.21 11.42
CA GLY A 35 4.48 -2.65 10.91
C GLY A 35 4.72 -1.18 11.26
N TRP A 36 3.80 -0.53 12.00
CA TRP A 36 3.82 0.89 12.34
C TRP A 36 3.84 1.81 11.11
N GLN A 37 3.24 1.36 10.01
CA GLN A 37 3.07 2.16 8.81
C GLN A 37 1.99 3.20 9.04
N GLU A 38 2.22 4.40 8.52
CA GLU A 38 1.26 5.51 8.51
C GLU A 38 0.73 5.73 7.09
N LYS A 39 -0.23 6.64 6.93
CA LYS A 39 -0.90 6.88 5.64
C LYS A 39 0.11 7.25 4.54
N GLU A 40 1.13 8.01 4.90
CA GLU A 40 2.18 8.53 4.03
C GLU A 40 3.11 7.41 3.53
N ASP A 41 3.15 6.28 4.24
CA ASP A 41 3.96 5.11 3.89
C ASP A 41 3.25 4.19 2.88
N ILE A 42 1.94 4.35 2.65
CA ILE A 42 1.11 3.41 1.88
C ILE A 42 0.61 4.04 0.57
N LEU A 43 0.92 3.42 -0.56
CA LEU A 43 0.51 3.88 -1.90
C LEU A 43 -1.00 3.91 -2.10
N ASN A 44 -1.74 2.98 -1.49
CA ASN A 44 -3.21 2.91 -1.58
C ASN A 44 -3.92 4.13 -0.97
N CYS A 45 -3.21 4.96 -0.20
CA CYS A 45 -3.74 6.18 0.39
C CYS A 45 -3.57 7.42 -0.49
N LEU A 46 -2.85 7.31 -1.60
CA LEU A 46 -2.72 8.36 -2.61
C LEU A 46 -4.01 8.45 -3.44
N SER A 47 -4.32 9.65 -3.90
CA SER A 47 -5.28 9.84 -4.99
C SER A 47 -4.78 9.18 -6.29
N ALA A 48 -5.69 8.96 -7.24
CA ALA A 48 -5.33 8.39 -8.53
C ALA A 48 -4.27 9.24 -9.27
N ASP A 49 -4.35 10.57 -9.18
CA ASP A 49 -3.40 11.47 -9.85
C ASP A 49 -2.03 11.45 -9.18
N GLU A 50 -1.98 11.44 -7.85
CA GLU A 50 -0.73 11.30 -7.09
C GLU A 50 -0.04 9.96 -7.38
N LEU A 51 -0.81 8.86 -7.45
CA LEU A 51 -0.27 7.54 -7.78
C LEU A 51 0.28 7.50 -9.22
N ARG A 52 -0.42 8.12 -10.19
CA ARG A 52 0.06 8.25 -11.57
C ARG A 52 1.35 9.06 -11.64
N ALA A 53 1.43 10.18 -10.91
CA ALA A 53 2.63 11.00 -10.85
C ALA A 53 3.81 10.23 -10.22
N PHE A 54 3.56 9.51 -9.11
CA PHE A 54 4.54 8.64 -8.46
C PHE A 54 5.09 7.57 -9.43
N ALA A 55 4.21 6.88 -10.14
CA ALA A 55 4.59 5.82 -11.09
C ALA A 55 5.41 6.38 -12.28
N ARG A 56 5.10 7.58 -12.75
CA ARG A 56 5.85 8.25 -13.84
C ARG A 56 7.25 8.67 -13.41
N ARG A 57 7.42 9.19 -12.19
CA ARG A 57 8.73 9.60 -11.66
C ARG A 57 9.72 8.44 -11.51
N ARG A 58 9.21 7.21 -11.39
CA ARG A 58 10.01 5.99 -11.22
C ARG A 58 10.46 5.34 -12.52
N ARG A 59 9.91 5.76 -13.67
CA ARG A 59 10.35 5.37 -15.01
C ARG A 59 11.50 6.28 -15.43
#